data_AF-A0A4Q1TK80-F1
#
_entry.id   AF-A0A4Q1TK80-F1
#
_cell.length_a   1.000
_cell.length_b   1.000
_cell.length_c   1.000
_cell.angle_alpha   90.00
_cell.angle_beta   90.00
_cell.angle_gamma   90.00
#
_symmetry.space_group_name_H-M   'P 1'
#
loop_
_entity.id
_entity.type
_entity.pdbx_description
1 polymer ?
#
loop_
_entity_poly.entity_id
_entity_poly.type
_entity_poly.pdbx_seq_one_letter_code
_entity_poly.pdbx_strand_id
1 'polypeptide(L)' 'MVESFAGVICIIIGAYEWFLCYRSFGNLKKHGNASTSPFILLSFWSAAVFGLALVGIGIALVFRSM' A
#
# COMPACT_ATOMS: atom_id res chain seq x y z
N MET A 1 23.78 5.06 -4.99
CA MET A 1 23.21 6.30 -4.37
C MET A 1 21.76 6.53 -4.78
N VAL A 2 21.43 6.58 -6.08
CA VAL A 2 20.04 6.68 -6.57
C VAL A 2 19.16 5.50 -6.13
N GLU A 3 19.71 4.29 -6.13
CA GLU A 3 18.97 3.06 -5.79
C GLU A 3 18.50 3.03 -4.33
N SER A 4 19.35 3.42 -3.37
CA SER A 4 18.94 3.60 -1.97
C SER A 4 17.85 4.66 -1.80
N PHE A 5 17.91 5.77 -2.55
CA PHE A 5 16.88 6.82 -2.47
C PHE A 5 15.54 6.33 -3.03
N ALA A 6 15.57 5.63 -4.17
CA ALA A 6 14.40 4.99 -4.75
C ALA A 6 13.80 3.93 -3.82
N GLY A 7 14.65 3.13 -3.16
CA GLY A 7 14.22 2.11 -2.20
C GLY A 7 13.52 2.72 -0.97
N VAL A 8 14.05 3.81 -0.41
CA VAL A 8 13.40 4.54 0.69
C VAL A 8 12.05 5.11 0.27
N ILE A 9 11.96 5.69 -0.94
CA ILE A 9 10.70 6.21 -1.48
C ILE A 9 9.67 5.08 -1.64
N CYS A 10 10.06 3.93 -2.17
CA CYS A 10 9.17 2.77 -2.29
C CYS A 10 8.65 2.29 -0.93
N ILE A 11 9.49 2.26 0.10
CA ILE A 11 9.04 1.88 1.46
C ILE A 11 7.99 2.87 1.99
N ILE A 12 8.22 4.18 1.80
CA ILE A 12 7.28 5.23 2.24
C ILE A 12 5.94 5.10 1.49
N ILE A 13 5.98 4.91 0.17
CA ILE A 13 4.77 4.75 -0.65
C ILE A 13 4.00 3.50 -0.25
N GLY A 14 4.69 2.37 -0.05
CA GLY A 14 4.06 1.12 0.39
C GLY A 14 3.40 1.25 1.76
N ALA A 15 4.05 1.91 2.72
CA ALA A 15 3.45 2.22 4.02
C ALA A 15 2.23 3.14 3.91
N TYR A 16 2.26 4.10 2.98
CA TYR A 16 1.16 5.04 2.74
C TYR A 16 -0.06 4.36 2.11
N GLU A 17 0.13 3.40 1.19
CA GLU A 17 -0.94 2.56 0.63
C GLU A 17 -1.73 1.85 1.74
N TRP A 18 -1.05 1.28 2.74
CA TRP A 18 -1.72 0.66 3.88
C TRP A 18 -2.49 1.65 4.76
N PHE A 19 -1.97 2.87 4.94
CA PHE A 19 -2.69 3.91 5.67
C PHE A 19 -3.97 4.35 4.94
N LEU A 20 -3.88 4.57 3.62
CA LEU A 20 -5.03 4.86 2.76
C LEU A 20 -6.06 3.73 2.78
N CYS A 21 -5.59 2.48 2.76
CA CYS A 21 -6.40 1.29 2.89
C CYS A 21 -7.20 1.32 4.21
N TYR A 22 -6.52 1.51 5.34
CA TYR A 22 -7.16 1.59 6.66
C TYR A 22 -8.16 2.74 6.78
N ARG A 23 -7.80 3.95 6.29
CA ARG A 23 -8.67 5.13 6.30
C ARG A 23 -9.91 4.90 5.44
N SER A 24 -9.75 4.33 4.26
CA SER A 24 -10.85 4.06 3.34
C SER A 24 -11.76 2.96 3.90
N PHE A 25 -11.20 1.95 4.56
CA PHE A 25 -11.98 0.91 5.25
C PHE A 25 -12.80 1.48 6.42
N GLY A 26 -12.21 2.40 7.21
CA GLY A 26 -12.93 3.12 8.25
C GLY A 26 -14.07 4.00 7.73
N ASN A 27 -13.85 4.68 6.59
CA ASN A 27 -14.90 5.42 5.90
C ASN A 27 -16.01 4.50 5.36
N LEU A 28 -15.64 3.34 4.81
CA LEU A 28 -16.59 2.33 4.35
C LEU A 28 -17.44 1.77 5.48
N LYS A 29 -16.88 1.56 6.68
CA LYS A 29 -17.65 1.12 7.84
C LYS A 29 -18.66 2.17 8.31
N LYS A 30 -18.34 3.45 8.17
CA LYS A 30 -19.21 4.56 8.62
C LYS A 30 -20.26 4.98 7.59
N HIS A 31 -19.96 4.86 6.29
CA HIS A 31 -20.82 5.34 5.19
C HIS A 31 -21.16 4.25 4.17
N GLY A 32 -20.87 2.98 4.47
CA GLY A 32 -21.18 1.85 3.60
C GLY A 32 -22.69 1.70 3.44
N ASN A 33 -23.15 1.77 2.19
CA ASN A 33 -24.55 1.63 1.80
C ASN A 33 -24.65 0.57 0.70
N ALA A 34 -25.86 0.20 0.27
CA ALA A 34 -26.13 -0.71 -0.85
C ALA A 34 -25.46 -0.30 -2.18
N SER A 35 -25.02 0.95 -2.33
CA SER A 35 -24.22 1.42 -3.48
C SER A 35 -22.73 1.10 -3.40
N THR A 36 -22.23 0.61 -2.26
CA THR A 36 -20.82 0.25 -2.09
C THR A 36 -20.54 -1.07 -2.82
N SER A 37 -19.72 -1.01 -3.86
CA SER A 37 -19.41 -2.18 -4.68
C SER A 37 -18.81 -3.31 -3.84
N PRO A 38 -19.31 -4.56 -3.96
CA PRO A 38 -18.72 -5.72 -3.28
C PRO A 38 -17.26 -5.97 -3.71
N PHE A 39 -16.84 -5.38 -4.83
CA PHE A 39 -15.45 -5.42 -5.30
C PHE A 39 -14.48 -4.65 -4.39
N ILE A 40 -14.95 -3.76 -3.51
CA ILE A 40 -14.08 -2.94 -2.65
C ILE A 40 -13.23 -3.79 -1.70
N LEU A 41 -13.76 -4.91 -1.21
CA LEU A 41 -12.99 -5.83 -0.38
C LEU A 41 -11.83 -6.46 -1.18
N LEU A 42 -12.08 -6.79 -2.44
CA LEU A 42 -11.06 -7.30 -3.36
C LEU A 42 -10.00 -6.23 -3.68
N SER A 43 -10.43 -4.97 -3.87
CA SER A 43 -9.53 -3.84 -4.05
C SER A 43 -8.64 -3.61 -2.83
N PHE A 44 -9.18 -3.73 -1.62
CA PHE A 44 -8.39 -3.63 -0.39
C PHE A 44 -7.37 -4.75 -0.25
N TRP A 45 -7.76 -5.99 -0.57
CA TRP A 45 -6.84 -7.12 -0.59
C TRP A 45 -5.71 -6.90 -1.61
N SER A 46 -6.06 -6.45 -2.81
CA SER A 46 -5.08 -6.15 -3.86
C SER A 46 -4.13 -5.02 -3.45
N ALA A 47 -4.64 -3.95 -2.83
CA ALA A 47 -3.83 -2.85 -2.32
C ALA A 47 -2.88 -3.30 -1.19
N ALA A 48 -3.32 -4.20 -0.31
CA ALA A 48 -2.46 -4.75 0.74
C ALA A 48 -1.33 -5.61 0.16
N VAL A 49 -1.62 -6.46 -0.83
CA VAL A 49 -0.61 -7.26 -1.54
C VAL A 49 0.37 -6.36 -2.29
N PHE A 50 -0.13 -5.31 -2.95
CA PHE A 50 0.69 -4.37 -3.70
C PHE A 50 1.61 -3.55 -2.78
N GLY A 51 1.08 -3.03 -1.66
CA GLY A 51 1.87 -2.34 -0.64
C GLY A 51 2.99 -3.21 -0.07
N LEU A 52 2.72 -4.50 0.19
CA LEU A 52 3.72 -5.46 0.65
C LEU A 52 4.81 -5.71 -0.38
N ALA A 53 4.44 -5.89 -1.65
CA ALA A 53 5.39 -6.02 -2.73
C ALA A 53 6.27 -4.77 -2.86
N LEU A 54 5.69 -3.57 -2.76
CA LEU A 54 6.40 -2.30 -2.87
C LEU A 54 7.41 -2.09 -1.74
N VAL A 55 7.03 -2.45 -0.50
CA VAL A 55 7.96 -2.44 0.64
C VAL A 55 9.08 -3.47 0.46
N GLY A 56 8.76 -4.69 0.02
CA GLY A 56 9.75 -5.73 -0.24
C GLY A 56 10.77 -5.33 -1.31
N ILE A 57 10.30 -4.74 -2.42
CA ILE A 57 11.15 -4.20 -3.48
C ILE A 57 12.00 -3.04 -2.96
N GLY A 58 11.42 -2.15 -2.16
CA GLY A 58 12.13 -1.03 -1.56
C GLY A 58 13.26 -1.48 -0.62
N ILE A 59 13.00 -2.47 0.22
CA ILE A 59 14.03 -3.10 1.09
C ILE A 59 15.12 -3.74 0.23
N ALA A 60 14.74 -4.54 -0.78
CA ALA A 60 15.71 -5.19 -1.67
C ALA A 60 16.61 -4.17 -2.40
N LEU A 61 16.06 -3.04 -2.85
CA LEU A 61 16.81 -1.95 -3.48
C LEU A 61 17.79 -1.26 -2.52
N VAL A 62 17.40 -1.03 -1.27
CA VAL A 62 18.29 -0.46 -0.25
C VAL A 62 19.47 -1.39 0.04
N PHE A 63 19.21 -2.68 0.23
CA PHE A 63 20.26 -3.68 0.52
C PHE A 63 21.15 -3.98 -0.68
N ARG A 64 20.62 -3.89 -1.91
CA ARG A 64 21.40 -4.04 -3.15
C ARG A 64 22.34 -2.85 -3.39
N SER A 65 21.98 -1.67 -2.90
CA SER A 65 22.74 -0.42 -3.09
C SER A 65 23.77 -0.14 -1.98
N MET A 66 23.84 -0.95 -0.93
CA MET A 66 24.88 -0.92 0.12
C MET A 66 26.08 -1.78 -0.29
#